data_AF-A0A182G198-F1
#
_entry.id   AF-A0A182G198-F1
#
_cell.length_a   1.000
_cell.length_b   1.000
_cell.length_c   1.000
_cell.angle_alpha   90.00
_cell.angle_beta   90.00
_cell.angle_gamma   90.00
#
_symmetry.space_group_name_H-M   'P 1'
#
loop_
_entity.id
_entity.type
_entity.pdbx_description
1 polymer ?
#
loop_
_entity_poly.entity_id
_entity_poly.type
_entity_poly.pdbx_seq_one_letter_code
_entity_poly.pdbx_strand_id
1 'polypeptide(L)'
;MLFIVLGCVIVVLNPTDLVVNNMLSMNEGSYLHRLWKKPPLEVFISIYVFNVTNADAFMRGKEKMKVEELGPYVYQEFLENHNSTFNANGTLSFTPIRRQVFVPERSVGDPRHDLIIVPNIAYLGVASAAYRMSAWASIAVAAALKPLGMSPFLNITVHDLLWGYEDPLVQVASTLLPNIIHFKKIGILDRMFDDGFDTVTINLPEAVQKLRKTKIVADVSEEELDSVEEEYFAGDALQIAAEEEAEETDDPIRNYSIDLWNGSPGLAHWGYVGKDHWDAERRNTPCNTLQGSYDGTVFPRNISKTEIFKVYRKAFCRTLPIAFEREGMHDGIKAYWFSIQENAFESSVDDPYTSCYCRNGNCLPKGLGDLSPCWYNIPVAVSLPHFYKGDPALSEAIEGLSPKKELHDAIIIMQPQLGIPMTASIRVQINLLTNVKFISDLKPLDKTVIPLIWAQMEVEKLTPDIVMLLHLLFDIAPYLQTGCVYLLSLLGVSLLATTALMLLYSRHATLEYDPRKSIRYSTVSMIPFPLRKELEKYGEAEIRREALLIENEP
;
A
#
# COMPACT_ATOMS: atom_id res chain seq x y z
N MET A 1 -15.33 -4.00 -43.73
CA MET A 1 -16.22 -3.97 -42.54
C MET A 1 -15.65 -4.76 -41.37
N LEU A 2 -15.36 -6.07 -41.49
CA LEU A 2 -14.82 -6.88 -40.38
C LEU A 2 -13.58 -6.27 -39.68
N PHE A 3 -12.58 -5.80 -40.42
CA PHE A 3 -11.37 -5.20 -39.83
C PHE A 3 -11.62 -3.88 -39.10
N ILE A 4 -12.59 -3.08 -39.57
CA ILE A 4 -13.00 -1.84 -38.91
C ILE A 4 -13.73 -2.17 -37.61
N VAL A 5 -14.65 -3.13 -37.67
CA VAL A 5 -15.37 -3.64 -36.49
C VAL A 5 -14.37 -4.18 -35.46
N LEU A 6 -13.39 -4.98 -35.90
CA LEU A 6 -12.34 -5.51 -35.01
C LEU A 6 -11.49 -4.40 -34.38
N GLY A 7 -11.11 -3.37 -35.16
CA GLY A 7 -10.44 -2.19 -34.64
C GLY A 7 -11.27 -1.45 -33.59
N CYS A 8 -12.55 -1.22 -33.86
CA CYS A 8 -13.48 -0.63 -32.88
C CYS A 8 -13.62 -1.49 -31.62
N VAL A 9 -13.70 -2.82 -31.76
CA VAL A 9 -13.76 -3.75 -30.62
C VAL A 9 -12.50 -3.66 -29.76
N ILE A 10 -11.31 -3.57 -30.36
CA ILE A 10 -10.06 -3.39 -29.60
C ILE A 10 -10.05 -2.06 -28.83
N VAL A 11 -10.54 -0.98 -29.43
CA VAL A 11 -10.64 0.33 -28.77
C VAL A 11 -11.64 0.29 -27.62
N VAL A 12 -12.81 -0.33 -27.82
CA VAL A 12 -13.87 -0.40 -26.80
C VAL A 12 -13.51 -1.34 -25.65
N LEU A 13 -12.95 -2.51 -25.93
CA LEU A 13 -12.62 -3.50 -24.91
C LEU A 13 -11.30 -3.20 -24.19
N ASN A 14 -10.40 -2.45 -24.82
CA ASN A 14 -9.04 -2.18 -24.36
C ASN A 14 -8.36 -3.44 -23.73
N PRO A 15 -7.89 -4.39 -24.56
CA PRO A 15 -7.39 -5.67 -24.06
C PRO A 15 -6.22 -5.51 -23.08
N THR A 16 -5.41 -4.46 -23.21
CA THR A 16 -4.31 -4.16 -22.27
C THR A 16 -4.87 -3.89 -20.87
N ASP A 17 -5.87 -3.01 -20.75
CA ASP A 17 -6.52 -2.71 -19.47
C ASP A 17 -7.20 -3.95 -18.89
N LEU A 18 -7.84 -4.79 -19.72
CA LEU A 18 -8.47 -6.02 -19.28
C LEU A 18 -7.46 -7.00 -18.66
N VAL A 19 -6.30 -7.18 -19.32
CA VAL A 19 -5.22 -8.03 -18.82
C VAL A 19 -4.65 -7.47 -17.51
N VAL A 20 -4.41 -6.16 -17.44
CA VAL A 20 -3.92 -5.49 -16.23
C VAL A 20 -4.91 -5.65 -15.08
N ASN A 21 -6.20 -5.39 -15.33
CA ASN A 21 -7.27 -5.56 -14.35
C ASN A 21 -7.32 -7.01 -13.81
N ASN A 22 -7.16 -7.99 -14.68
CA ASN A 22 -7.20 -9.39 -14.29
C ASN A 22 -5.96 -9.84 -13.52
N MET A 23 -4.75 -9.44 -13.97
CA MET A 23 -3.49 -9.79 -13.31
C MET A 23 -3.31 -9.09 -11.96
N LEU A 24 -3.76 -7.83 -11.86
CA LEU A 24 -3.65 -6.99 -10.66
C LEU A 24 -4.89 -7.01 -9.78
N SER A 25 -5.78 -7.98 -9.99
CA SER A 25 -6.87 -8.25 -9.04
C SER A 25 -6.34 -9.08 -7.87
N MET A 26 -6.64 -8.68 -6.63
CA MET A 26 -6.23 -9.40 -5.42
C MET A 26 -7.14 -10.61 -5.19
N ASN A 27 -6.92 -11.67 -5.97
CA ASN A 27 -7.61 -12.95 -5.87
C ASN A 27 -6.64 -14.03 -5.42
N GLU A 28 -7.17 -15.08 -4.80
CA GLU A 28 -6.36 -16.25 -4.47
C GLU A 28 -5.65 -16.81 -5.72
N GLY A 29 -4.35 -17.06 -5.61
CA GLY A 29 -3.52 -17.49 -6.74
C GLY A 29 -3.29 -16.45 -7.86
N SER A 30 -3.74 -15.20 -7.76
CA SER A 30 -3.46 -14.18 -8.77
C SER A 30 -1.99 -13.74 -8.78
N TYR A 31 -1.57 -13.00 -9.81
CA TYR A 31 -0.22 -12.47 -9.89
C TYR A 31 0.05 -11.45 -8.77
N LEU A 32 -0.87 -10.50 -8.54
CA LEU A 32 -0.76 -9.54 -7.44
C LEU A 32 -0.73 -10.23 -6.07
N HIS A 33 -1.58 -11.25 -5.84
CA HIS A 33 -1.57 -11.96 -4.56
C HIS A 33 -0.23 -12.67 -4.30
N ARG A 34 0.41 -13.26 -5.32
CA ARG A 34 1.75 -13.85 -5.18
C ARG A 34 2.82 -12.80 -4.87
N LEU A 35 2.79 -11.66 -5.57
CA LEU A 35 3.72 -10.56 -5.31
C LEU A 35 3.52 -10.00 -3.91
N TRP A 36 2.28 -9.76 -3.50
CA TRP A 36 1.97 -9.25 -2.17
C TRP A 36 2.34 -10.24 -1.05
N LYS A 37 2.17 -11.55 -1.29
CA LYS A 37 2.53 -12.58 -0.31
C LYS A 37 4.03 -12.60 -0.02
N LYS A 38 4.86 -12.40 -1.04
CA LYS A 38 6.32 -12.32 -0.91
C LYS A 38 6.85 -11.27 -1.89
N PRO A 39 6.88 -9.98 -1.47
CA PRO A 39 7.29 -8.89 -2.35
C PRO A 39 8.73 -9.08 -2.84
N PRO A 40 9.00 -9.01 -4.16
CA PRO A 40 10.34 -9.09 -4.71
C PRO A 40 11.00 -7.70 -4.63
N LEU A 41 11.08 -7.15 -3.42
CA LEU A 41 11.62 -5.82 -3.15
C LEU A 41 12.80 -5.94 -2.19
N GLU A 42 13.88 -5.24 -2.51
CA GLU A 42 15.02 -5.09 -1.60
C GLU A 42 14.80 -3.84 -0.75
N VAL A 43 14.33 -4.05 0.49
CA VAL A 43 14.13 -2.97 1.45
C VAL A 43 15.39 -2.89 2.33
N PHE A 44 16.06 -1.74 2.30
CA PHE A 44 17.18 -1.44 3.18
C PHE A 44 16.77 -0.44 4.26
N ILE A 45 17.27 -0.65 5.46
CA ILE A 45 17.06 0.20 6.63
C ILE A 45 18.43 0.70 7.06
N SER A 46 18.70 1.96 6.78
CA SER A 46 19.93 2.66 7.14
C SER A 46 19.72 3.41 8.44
N ILE A 47 20.48 3.05 9.48
CA ILE A 47 20.36 3.63 10.82
C ILE A 47 21.56 4.54 11.11
N TYR A 48 21.26 5.74 11.61
CA TYR A 48 22.22 6.74 12.01
C TYR A 48 22.01 7.05 13.49
N VAL A 49 23.08 7.03 14.27
CA VAL A 49 23.05 7.19 15.72
C VAL A 49 23.64 8.53 16.11
N PHE A 50 23.04 9.21 17.08
CA PHE A 50 23.58 10.45 17.64
C PHE A 50 24.47 10.14 18.84
N ASN A 51 25.79 10.23 18.64
CA ASN A 51 26.80 10.05 19.68
C ASN A 51 27.03 11.37 20.44
N VAL A 52 26.90 11.36 21.77
CA VAL A 52 27.09 12.56 22.61
C VAL A 52 28.57 12.75 22.95
N THR A 53 29.20 13.80 22.44
CA THR A 53 30.66 13.98 22.56
C THR A 53 31.09 14.71 23.84
N ASN A 54 30.19 15.47 24.48
CA ASN A 54 30.51 16.33 25.62
C ASN A 54 29.61 16.10 26.85
N ALA A 55 29.15 14.87 27.08
CA ALA A 55 28.21 14.50 28.15
C ALA A 55 28.55 15.09 29.53
N ASP A 56 29.81 14.95 29.98
CA ASP A 56 30.25 15.48 31.28
C ASP A 56 30.24 17.01 31.35
N ALA A 57 30.60 17.70 30.26
CA ALA A 57 30.59 19.16 30.20
C ALA A 57 29.14 19.70 30.21
N PHE A 58 28.25 19.04 29.47
CA PHE A 58 26.83 19.31 29.45
C PHE A 58 26.17 19.10 30.82
N MET A 59 26.42 17.96 31.49
CA MET A 59 25.86 17.68 32.83
C MET A 59 26.35 18.65 33.91
N ARG A 60 27.50 19.30 33.71
CA ARG A 60 27.99 20.38 34.60
C ARG A 60 27.41 21.77 34.26
N GLY A 61 26.57 21.87 33.24
CA GLY A 61 25.97 23.13 32.78
C GLY A 61 26.97 24.10 32.14
N LYS A 62 28.11 23.59 31.64
CA LYS A 62 29.17 24.44 31.06
C LYS A 62 28.99 24.70 29.56
N GLU A 63 28.41 23.74 28.85
CA GLU A 63 28.24 23.76 27.40
C GLU A 63 26.86 23.23 27.01
N LYS A 64 26.38 23.61 25.81
CA LYS A 64 25.24 22.94 25.18
C LYS A 64 25.62 21.50 24.82
N MET A 65 24.63 20.63 24.72
CA MET A 65 24.85 19.25 24.27
C MET A 65 25.36 19.27 22.82
N LYS A 66 26.44 18.52 22.57
CA LYS A 66 27.01 18.29 21.25
C LYS A 66 26.79 16.83 20.87
N VAL A 67 26.26 16.63 19.67
CA VAL A 67 26.09 15.30 19.08
C VAL A 67 26.83 15.19 17.76
N GLU A 68 27.38 14.02 17.50
CA GLU A 68 27.94 13.64 16.21
C GLU A 68 27.14 12.47 15.65
N GLU A 69 26.78 12.55 14.37
CA GLU A 69 26.08 11.47 13.67
C GLU A 69 27.07 10.36 13.30
N LEU A 70 26.71 9.12 13.62
CA LEU A 70 27.46 7.92 13.26
C LEU A 70 26.57 6.96 12.47
N GLY A 71 26.99 6.60 11.26
CA GLY A 71 26.25 5.69 10.39
C GLY A 71 26.66 5.80 8.91
N PRO A 72 25.95 5.09 8.02
CA PRO A 72 24.82 4.22 8.33
C PRO A 72 25.25 2.84 8.86
N TYR A 73 24.41 2.26 9.71
CA TYR A 73 24.36 0.83 10.00
C TYR A 73 23.18 0.23 9.25
N VAL A 74 23.45 -0.59 8.24
CA VAL A 74 22.47 -1.01 7.24
C VAL A 74 21.95 -2.40 7.54
N TYR A 75 20.64 -2.56 7.50
CA TYR A 75 19.93 -3.83 7.61
C TYR A 75 19.04 -4.04 6.38
N GLN A 76 19.01 -5.25 5.84
CA GLN A 76 18.02 -5.64 4.83
C GLN A 76 16.79 -6.23 5.52
N GLU A 77 15.61 -5.71 5.18
CA GLU A 77 14.33 -6.23 5.64
C GLU A 77 13.73 -7.20 4.61
N PHE A 78 13.32 -8.37 5.08
CA PHE A 78 12.56 -9.35 4.32
C PHE A 78 11.13 -9.40 4.87
N LEU A 79 10.14 -9.23 4.00
CA LEU A 79 8.71 -9.30 4.33
C LEU A 79 8.07 -10.52 3.67
N GLU A 80 7.35 -11.31 4.46
CA GLU A 80 6.46 -12.37 3.97
C GLU A 80 5.11 -12.30 4.69
N ASN A 81 4.01 -12.36 3.95
CA ASN A 81 2.67 -12.41 4.51
C ASN A 81 2.20 -13.86 4.66
N HIS A 82 1.88 -14.25 5.88
CA HIS A 82 1.46 -15.60 6.26
C HIS A 82 -0.03 -15.64 6.63
N ASN A 83 -0.61 -16.84 6.68
CA ASN A 83 -2.00 -17.09 7.09
C ASN A 83 -3.06 -16.22 6.36
N SER A 84 -2.82 -15.93 5.08
CA SER A 84 -3.70 -15.11 4.25
C SER A 84 -5.05 -15.80 4.04
N THR A 85 -6.11 -15.22 4.61
CA THR A 85 -7.49 -15.72 4.50
C THR A 85 -8.36 -14.65 3.88
N PHE A 86 -8.94 -14.96 2.73
CA PHE A 86 -9.97 -14.12 2.15
C PHE A 86 -11.26 -14.37 2.94
N ASN A 87 -11.97 -13.33 3.38
CA ASN A 87 -13.20 -13.42 4.17
C ASN A 87 -14.47 -13.19 3.32
N ALA A 88 -15.61 -13.77 3.74
CA ALA A 88 -16.88 -13.68 3.00
C ALA A 88 -17.39 -12.23 2.88
N ASN A 89 -17.09 -11.39 3.88
CA ASN A 89 -17.40 -9.96 3.91
C ASN A 89 -16.53 -9.10 2.97
N GLY A 90 -15.72 -9.71 2.10
CA GLY A 90 -14.93 -8.95 1.12
C GLY A 90 -13.62 -8.38 1.66
N THR A 91 -13.10 -8.91 2.76
CA THR A 91 -11.80 -8.51 3.34
C THR A 91 -10.73 -9.60 3.18
N LEU A 92 -9.46 -9.25 3.39
CA LEU A 92 -8.32 -10.17 3.42
C LEU A 92 -7.59 -10.02 4.75
N SER A 93 -7.56 -11.08 5.56
CA SER A 93 -6.83 -11.14 6.83
C SER A 93 -5.50 -11.88 6.67
N PHE A 94 -4.42 -11.38 7.29
CA PHE A 94 -3.09 -11.98 7.19
C PHE A 94 -2.16 -11.56 8.35
N THR A 95 -1.05 -12.26 8.48
CA THR A 95 0.00 -11.97 9.46
C THR A 95 1.30 -11.60 8.73
N PRO A 96 1.74 -10.33 8.74
CA PRO A 96 3.00 -9.94 8.14
C PRO A 96 4.18 -10.34 9.02
N ILE A 97 5.14 -11.07 8.47
CA ILE A 97 6.37 -11.47 9.15
C ILE A 97 7.54 -10.72 8.53
N ARG A 98 8.25 -9.94 9.36
CA ARG A 98 9.41 -9.16 8.95
C ARG A 98 10.66 -9.65 9.64
N ARG A 99 11.77 -9.68 8.91
CA ARG A 99 13.07 -10.09 9.42
C ARG A 99 14.14 -9.14 8.92
N GLN A 100 14.89 -8.53 9.84
CA GLN A 100 16.01 -7.65 9.53
C GLN A 100 17.33 -8.42 9.62
N VAL A 101 18.19 -8.23 8.62
CA VAL A 101 19.52 -8.86 8.54
C VAL A 101 20.57 -7.77 8.35
N PHE A 102 21.58 -7.73 9.21
CA PHE A 102 22.67 -6.76 9.09
C PHE A 102 23.48 -6.96 7.80
N VAL A 103 23.84 -5.86 7.14
CA VAL A 103 24.60 -5.84 5.87
C VAL A 103 25.93 -5.11 6.10
N PRO A 104 27.02 -5.83 6.41
CA PRO A 104 28.32 -5.22 6.73
C PRO A 104 28.88 -4.36 5.60
N GLU A 105 28.71 -4.78 4.34
CA GLU A 105 29.33 -4.15 3.17
C GLU A 105 28.73 -2.77 2.84
N ARG A 106 27.53 -2.49 3.33
CA ARG A 106 26.85 -1.19 3.20
C ARG A 106 26.94 -0.35 4.49
N SER A 107 27.57 -0.87 5.53
CA SER A 107 27.65 -0.22 6.85
C SER A 107 29.01 0.44 7.07
N VAL A 108 29.04 1.51 7.87
CA VAL A 108 30.29 2.22 8.20
C VAL A 108 31.23 1.40 9.09
N GLY A 109 30.68 0.49 9.88
CA GLY A 109 31.40 -0.35 10.84
C GLY A 109 30.54 -1.50 11.36
N ASP A 110 31.07 -2.27 12.32
CA ASP A 110 30.32 -3.34 12.98
C ASP A 110 29.63 -2.76 14.23
N PRO A 111 28.29 -2.75 14.29
CA PRO A 111 27.56 -2.17 15.40
C PRO A 111 27.86 -2.87 16.73
N ARG A 112 28.36 -4.11 16.72
CA ARG A 112 28.74 -4.85 17.95
C ARG A 112 30.04 -4.37 18.59
N HIS A 113 30.83 -3.58 17.87
CA HIS A 113 32.14 -3.12 18.32
C HIS A 113 32.21 -1.60 18.44
N ASP A 114 31.42 -0.87 17.66
CA ASP A 114 31.41 0.59 17.67
C ASP A 114 30.75 1.11 18.96
N LEU A 115 31.55 1.79 19.79
CA LEU A 115 31.13 2.37 21.06
C LEU A 115 30.62 3.79 20.89
N ILE A 116 29.54 4.10 21.60
CA ILE A 116 28.85 5.39 21.58
C ILE A 116 28.44 5.80 23.00
N ILE A 117 28.37 7.11 23.23
CA ILE A 117 27.82 7.69 24.45
C ILE A 117 26.40 8.17 24.15
N VAL A 118 25.42 7.58 24.84
CA VAL A 118 24.00 7.86 24.60
C VAL A 118 23.24 8.03 25.92
N PRO A 119 22.08 8.71 25.90
CA PRO A 119 21.26 8.85 27.10
C PRO A 119 20.84 7.49 27.65
N ASN A 120 20.83 7.35 28.97
CA ASN A 120 20.31 6.17 29.64
C ASN A 120 18.77 6.17 29.54
N ILE A 121 18.23 5.53 28.51
CA ILE A 121 16.79 5.50 28.19
C ILE A 121 15.98 4.95 29.38
N ALA A 122 16.47 3.89 30.04
CA ALA A 122 15.79 3.28 31.19
C ALA A 122 15.70 4.26 32.37
N TYR A 123 16.84 4.80 32.80
CA TYR A 123 16.91 5.70 33.95
C TYR A 123 16.14 6.99 33.70
N LEU A 124 16.38 7.64 32.56
CA LEU A 124 15.72 8.89 32.21
C LEU A 124 14.22 8.68 31.94
N GLY A 125 13.84 7.53 31.38
CA GLY A 125 12.45 7.15 31.18
C GLY A 125 11.69 7.02 32.50
N VAL A 126 12.24 6.29 33.49
CA VAL A 126 11.64 6.17 34.82
C VAL A 126 11.62 7.51 35.55
N ALA A 127 12.71 8.27 35.51
CA ALA A 127 12.81 9.60 36.12
C ALA A 127 11.78 10.57 35.54
N SER A 128 11.58 10.53 34.22
CA SER A 128 10.63 11.39 33.50
C SER A 128 9.18 10.93 33.72
N ALA A 129 8.91 9.63 33.77
CA ALA A 129 7.59 9.10 34.13
C ALA A 129 7.18 9.49 35.56
N ALA A 130 8.14 9.54 36.50
CA ALA A 130 7.89 9.95 37.87
C ALA A 130 7.37 11.39 37.98
N TYR A 131 7.63 12.27 37.01
CA TYR A 131 7.08 13.62 36.96
C TYR A 131 5.55 13.66 36.94
N ARG A 132 4.92 12.64 36.33
CA ARG A 132 3.45 12.53 36.23
C ARG A 132 2.79 12.15 37.56
N MET A 133 3.59 11.79 38.57
CA MET A 133 3.11 11.45 39.91
C MET A 133 2.95 12.70 40.79
N SER A 134 2.38 12.52 41.99
CA SER A 134 2.39 13.57 43.01
C SER A 134 3.83 13.91 43.42
N ALA A 135 4.10 15.16 43.82
CA ALA A 135 5.46 15.60 44.14
C ALA A 135 6.16 14.70 45.18
N TRP A 136 5.42 14.25 46.20
CA TRP A 136 5.95 13.33 47.21
C TRP A 136 6.31 11.95 46.64
N ALA A 137 5.49 11.43 45.72
CA ALA A 137 5.79 10.17 45.05
C ALA A 137 7.00 10.30 44.10
N SER A 138 7.12 11.40 43.36
CA SER A 138 8.29 11.68 42.52
C SER A 138 9.58 11.76 43.36
N ILE A 139 9.52 12.39 44.54
CA ILE A 139 10.64 12.44 45.49
C ILE A 139 10.98 11.05 46.02
N ALA A 140 9.98 10.23 46.35
CA ALA A 140 10.20 8.87 46.82
C ALA A 140 10.90 8.00 45.75
N VAL A 141 10.46 8.11 44.48
CA VAL A 141 11.12 7.44 43.35
C VAL A 141 12.57 7.95 43.20
N ALA A 142 12.79 9.26 43.21
CA ALA A 142 14.13 9.84 43.14
C ALA A 142 15.05 9.32 44.26
N ALA A 143 14.55 9.23 45.50
CA ALA A 143 15.28 8.70 46.63
C ALA A 143 15.60 7.20 46.48
N ALA A 144 14.69 6.42 45.89
CA ALA A 144 14.89 4.99 45.63
C ALA A 144 15.92 4.73 44.52
N LEU A 145 16.01 5.61 43.51
CA LEU A 145 16.99 5.47 42.41
C LEU A 145 18.41 5.86 42.82
N LYS A 146 18.57 6.74 43.82
CA LYS A 146 19.86 7.31 44.22
C LYS A 146 20.93 6.25 44.61
N PRO A 147 20.63 5.20 45.41
CA PRO A 147 21.62 4.19 45.78
C PRO A 147 22.10 3.32 44.60
N LEU A 148 21.35 3.29 43.48
CA LEU A 148 21.72 2.49 42.31
C LEU A 148 22.90 3.09 41.54
N GLY A 149 23.30 4.34 41.83
CA GLY A 149 24.50 4.95 41.24
C GLY A 149 24.48 5.04 39.72
N MET A 150 23.30 5.15 39.11
CA MET A 150 23.14 5.13 37.66
C MET A 150 23.63 6.43 37.02
N SER A 151 24.29 6.30 35.88
CA SER A 151 24.69 7.43 35.05
C SER A 151 23.56 7.87 34.10
N PRO A 152 23.37 9.18 33.87
CA PRO A 152 22.43 9.71 32.88
C PRO A 152 22.83 9.38 31.44
N PHE A 153 24.12 9.09 31.21
CA PHE A 153 24.65 8.64 29.92
C PHE A 153 25.33 7.28 30.07
N LEU A 154 25.17 6.43 29.06
CA LEU A 154 25.79 5.12 28.97
C LEU A 154 26.84 5.12 27.87
N ASN A 155 27.92 4.37 28.09
CA ASN A 155 28.89 4.03 27.06
C ASN A 155 28.64 2.58 26.65
N ILE A 156 27.97 2.38 25.52
CA ILE A 156 27.51 1.07 25.03
C ILE A 156 27.80 0.93 23.54
N THR A 157 27.65 -0.28 23.01
CA THR A 157 27.77 -0.50 21.57
C THR A 157 26.53 -0.02 20.83
N VAL A 158 26.68 0.28 19.54
CA VAL A 158 25.53 0.57 18.66
C VAL A 158 24.54 -0.60 18.66
N HIS A 159 25.02 -1.84 18.64
CA HIS A 159 24.18 -3.04 18.66
C HIS A 159 23.32 -3.09 19.93
N ASP A 160 23.92 -2.79 21.08
CA ASP A 160 23.23 -2.77 22.37
C ASP A 160 22.13 -1.70 22.43
N LEU A 161 22.35 -0.52 21.86
CA LEU A 161 21.32 0.52 21.74
C LEU A 161 20.15 0.07 20.84
N LEU A 162 20.46 -0.56 19.70
CA LEU A 162 19.47 -0.91 18.69
C LEU A 162 18.67 -2.17 19.06
N TRP A 163 19.33 -3.23 19.49
CA TRP A 163 18.74 -4.56 19.71
C TRP A 163 18.60 -4.95 21.16
N GLY A 164 19.22 -4.19 22.06
CA GLY A 164 18.89 -4.17 23.47
C GLY A 164 20.04 -4.48 24.38
N TYR A 165 20.12 -3.69 25.45
CA TYR A 165 21.05 -3.86 26.56
C TYR A 165 20.31 -4.29 27.82
N GLU A 166 21.03 -4.94 28.73
CA GLU A 166 20.51 -5.24 30.06
C GLU A 166 20.68 -4.02 30.97
N ASP A 167 19.59 -3.58 31.58
CA ASP A 167 19.60 -2.48 32.54
C ASP A 167 19.13 -2.96 33.92
N PRO A 168 19.85 -2.62 35.02
CA PRO A 168 19.47 -3.02 36.36
C PRO A 168 18.04 -2.60 36.76
N LEU A 169 17.54 -1.45 36.30
CA LEU A 169 16.17 -1.03 36.57
C LEU A 169 15.15 -1.91 35.87
N VAL A 170 15.43 -2.35 34.65
CA VAL A 170 14.52 -3.21 33.89
C VAL A 170 14.42 -4.57 34.54
N GLN A 171 15.54 -5.09 35.10
CA GLN A 171 15.53 -6.33 35.87
C GLN A 171 14.71 -6.20 37.16
N VAL A 172 14.85 -5.09 37.89
CA VAL A 172 14.05 -4.82 39.09
C VAL A 172 12.58 -4.63 38.74
N ALA A 173 12.28 -3.83 37.73
CA ALA A 173 10.92 -3.51 37.32
C ALA A 173 10.17 -4.73 36.77
N SER A 174 10.82 -5.56 35.96
CA SER A 174 10.23 -6.81 35.46
C SER A 174 9.98 -7.85 36.56
N THR A 175 10.76 -7.79 37.64
CA THR A 175 10.55 -8.65 38.82
C THR A 175 9.39 -8.15 39.69
N LEU A 176 9.23 -6.83 39.84
CA LEU A 176 8.21 -6.21 40.72
C LEU A 176 6.86 -5.98 40.04
N LEU A 177 6.84 -5.70 38.74
CA LEU A 177 5.65 -5.38 37.95
C LEU A 177 5.60 -6.21 36.64
N PRO A 178 5.60 -7.56 36.74
CA PRO A 178 5.68 -8.44 35.57
C PRO A 178 4.51 -8.26 34.58
N ASN A 179 3.35 -7.81 35.07
CA ASN A 179 2.17 -7.55 34.24
C ASN A 179 2.26 -6.26 33.42
N ILE A 180 3.22 -5.37 33.72
CA ILE A 180 3.38 -4.07 33.06
C ILE A 180 4.66 -4.04 32.22
N ILE A 181 5.76 -4.56 32.75
CA ILE A 181 7.07 -4.63 32.09
C ILE A 181 7.52 -6.09 32.07
N HIS A 182 7.30 -6.77 30.94
CA HIS A 182 7.64 -8.18 30.76
C HIS A 182 8.96 -8.38 30.00
N PHE A 183 9.55 -7.30 29.49
CA PHE A 183 10.82 -7.33 28.75
C PHE A 183 12.03 -7.17 29.70
N LYS A 184 13.13 -7.85 29.35
CA LYS A 184 14.38 -7.82 30.13
C LYS A 184 15.44 -6.88 29.54
N LYS A 185 15.23 -6.40 28.31
CA LYS A 185 16.17 -5.55 27.55
C LYS A 185 15.43 -4.39 26.91
N ILE A 186 16.13 -3.27 26.70
CA ILE A 186 15.61 -2.09 26.00
C ILE A 186 16.45 -1.87 24.75
N GLY A 187 15.88 -2.12 23.57
CA GLY A 187 16.49 -1.82 22.27
C GLY A 187 15.53 -1.05 21.38
N ILE A 188 16.00 0.00 20.70
CA ILE A 188 15.13 0.89 19.90
C ILE A 188 14.51 0.12 18.72
N LEU A 189 15.31 -0.62 17.94
CA LEU A 189 14.83 -1.38 16.79
C LEU A 189 14.06 -2.63 17.20
N ASP A 190 14.52 -3.29 18.27
CA ASP A 190 13.80 -4.40 18.87
C ASP A 190 12.36 -3.98 19.22
N ARG A 191 12.11 -2.74 19.66
CA ARG A 191 10.75 -2.23 19.89
C ARG A 191 10.05 -1.73 18.62
N MET A 192 10.76 -1.02 17.74
CA MET A 192 10.18 -0.48 16.50
C MET A 192 9.69 -1.57 15.56
N PHE A 193 10.38 -2.70 15.51
CA PHE A 193 10.11 -3.81 14.59
C PHE A 193 9.51 -5.05 15.27
N ASP A 194 9.11 -4.95 16.54
CA ASP A 194 8.32 -5.99 17.21
C ASP A 194 6.88 -5.99 16.68
N ASP A 195 6.70 -6.45 15.44
CA ASP A 195 5.39 -6.65 14.81
C ASP A 195 4.63 -7.83 15.46
N GLY A 196 5.27 -8.61 16.35
CA GLY A 196 4.65 -9.74 17.04
C GLY A 196 3.98 -10.75 16.10
N PHE A 197 2.78 -11.20 16.47
CA PHE A 197 1.86 -11.98 15.62
C PHE A 197 0.64 -11.13 15.24
N ASP A 198 0.88 -9.86 14.91
CA ASP A 198 -0.20 -8.94 14.58
C ASP A 198 -0.97 -9.44 13.34
N THR A 199 -2.30 -9.42 13.40
CA THR A 199 -3.19 -9.79 12.30
C THR A 199 -3.77 -8.53 11.69
N VAL A 200 -3.54 -8.33 10.40
CA VAL A 200 -4.03 -7.20 9.63
C VAL A 200 -5.16 -7.68 8.73
N THR A 201 -6.28 -6.97 8.74
CA THR A 201 -7.40 -7.18 7.83
C THR A 201 -7.55 -5.97 6.93
N ILE A 202 -7.53 -6.16 5.61
CA ILE A 202 -7.70 -5.09 4.62
C ILE A 202 -8.97 -5.27 3.80
N ASN A 203 -9.55 -4.16 3.37
CA ASN A 203 -10.71 -4.11 2.47
C ASN A 203 -10.31 -4.45 1.04
N LEU A 204 -11.03 -5.37 0.39
CA LEU A 204 -10.80 -5.67 -1.03
C LEU A 204 -11.73 -4.86 -1.93
N PRO A 205 -11.31 -4.55 -3.18
CA PRO A 205 -12.16 -3.85 -4.13
C PRO A 205 -13.48 -4.58 -4.39
N GLU A 206 -14.57 -3.83 -4.58
CA GLU A 206 -15.91 -4.36 -4.85
C GLU A 206 -15.94 -5.39 -6.00
N ALA A 207 -15.12 -5.18 -7.05
CA ALA A 207 -14.98 -6.13 -8.15
C ALA A 207 -14.50 -7.52 -7.70
N VAL A 208 -13.58 -7.57 -6.73
CA VAL A 208 -13.10 -8.82 -6.11
C VAL A 208 -14.21 -9.45 -5.28
N GLN A 209 -14.94 -8.63 -4.52
CA GLN A 209 -16.06 -9.10 -3.69
C GLN A 209 -17.15 -9.75 -4.54
N LYS A 210 -17.53 -9.12 -5.66
CA LYS A 210 -18.54 -9.63 -6.62
C LYS A 210 -18.11 -10.96 -7.24
N LEU A 211 -16.89 -11.05 -7.76
CA LEU A 211 -16.35 -12.29 -8.33
C LEU A 211 -16.37 -13.45 -7.33
N ARG A 212 -16.07 -13.14 -6.06
CA ARG A 212 -16.06 -14.15 -5.01
C ARG A 212 -17.46 -14.61 -4.63
N LYS A 213 -18.42 -13.70 -4.49
CA LYS A 213 -19.84 -14.07 -4.28
C LYS A 213 -20.28 -15.06 -5.36
N THR A 214 -19.94 -14.79 -6.63
CA THR A 214 -20.22 -15.73 -7.73
C THR A 214 -19.51 -17.07 -7.59
N LYS A 215 -18.23 -17.09 -7.15
CA LYS A 215 -17.48 -18.35 -6.96
C LYS A 215 -18.02 -19.17 -5.78
N ILE A 216 -18.35 -18.54 -4.66
CA ILE A 216 -18.97 -19.22 -3.51
C ILE A 216 -20.31 -19.83 -3.93
N VAL A 217 -21.14 -19.07 -4.65
CA VAL A 217 -22.41 -19.58 -5.19
C VAL A 217 -22.20 -20.72 -6.20
N ALA A 218 -21.08 -20.73 -6.94
CA ALA A 218 -20.76 -21.80 -7.90
C ALA A 218 -20.13 -23.04 -7.27
N ASP A 219 -19.31 -22.90 -6.22
CA ASP A 219 -18.72 -24.01 -5.45
C ASP A 219 -19.77 -24.69 -4.56
N VAL A 220 -20.84 -23.97 -4.19
CA VAL A 220 -22.09 -24.55 -3.69
C VAL A 220 -22.89 -25.08 -4.88
N SER A 221 -22.44 -26.18 -5.50
CA SER A 221 -23.15 -26.82 -6.61
C SER A 221 -24.29 -27.70 -6.09
N GLU A 222 -25.52 -27.43 -6.55
CA GLU A 222 -26.76 -28.25 -6.70
C GLU A 222 -27.14 -29.40 -5.74
N GLU A 223 -26.27 -29.96 -4.90
CA GLU A 223 -26.60 -31.07 -3.98
C GLU A 223 -27.09 -30.62 -2.59
N GLU A 224 -26.88 -29.37 -2.20
CA GLU A 224 -27.41 -28.82 -0.92
C GLU A 224 -28.62 -27.90 -1.11
N LEU A 225 -29.09 -27.67 -2.34
CA LEU A 225 -30.24 -26.80 -2.61
C LEU A 225 -31.61 -27.45 -2.39
N ASP A 226 -31.68 -28.76 -2.12
CA ASP A 226 -32.94 -29.51 -1.95
C ASP A 226 -33.24 -29.91 -0.48
N SER A 227 -32.45 -29.44 0.51
CA SER A 227 -32.69 -29.82 1.92
C SER A 227 -32.52 -28.73 2.97
N VAL A 228 -32.44 -27.45 2.61
CA VAL A 228 -32.44 -26.36 3.61
C VAL A 228 -33.38 -25.24 3.16
N GLU A 229 -34.69 -25.53 3.16
CA GLU A 229 -35.71 -24.48 3.10
C GLU A 229 -35.85 -23.77 4.46
N GLU A 230 -35.67 -22.45 4.39
CA GLU A 230 -36.36 -21.38 5.13
C GLU A 230 -36.02 -20.96 6.57
N GLU A 231 -35.12 -21.59 7.34
CA GLU A 231 -34.89 -21.10 8.73
C GLU A 231 -33.51 -20.51 9.05
N TYR A 232 -32.49 -20.65 8.19
CA TYR A 232 -31.12 -20.19 8.51
C TYR A 232 -30.58 -19.02 7.67
N PHE A 233 -31.15 -18.76 6.49
CA PHE A 233 -30.67 -17.67 5.60
C PHE A 233 -31.30 -16.31 5.87
N ALA A 234 -32.34 -16.24 6.70
CA ALA A 234 -32.97 -14.97 7.08
C ALA A 234 -32.08 -14.16 8.04
N GLY A 235 -31.22 -14.80 8.84
CA GLY A 235 -30.35 -14.11 9.82
C GLY A 235 -29.24 -13.30 9.17
N ASP A 236 -28.47 -13.93 8.27
CA ASP A 236 -27.33 -13.28 7.62
C ASP A 236 -27.78 -12.28 6.52
N ALA A 237 -28.90 -12.56 5.83
CA ALA A 237 -29.46 -11.64 4.84
C ALA A 237 -30.12 -10.41 5.49
N LEU A 238 -30.79 -10.56 6.65
CA LEU A 238 -31.28 -9.38 7.40
C LEU A 238 -30.12 -8.55 7.94
N GLN A 239 -29.00 -9.16 8.32
CA GLN A 239 -27.86 -8.42 8.85
C GLN A 239 -27.14 -7.61 7.75
N ILE A 240 -27.06 -8.16 6.53
CA ILE A 240 -26.56 -7.46 5.35
C ILE A 240 -27.54 -6.35 4.89
N ALA A 241 -28.85 -6.58 4.99
CA ALA A 241 -29.86 -5.57 4.66
C ALA A 241 -30.00 -4.48 5.74
N ALA A 242 -29.73 -4.80 7.02
CA ALA A 242 -29.75 -3.84 8.12
C ALA A 242 -28.50 -2.93 8.13
N GLU A 243 -27.40 -3.32 7.49
CA GLU A 243 -26.23 -2.46 7.31
C GLU A 243 -26.35 -1.49 6.12
N GLU A 244 -27.30 -1.71 5.20
CA GLU A 244 -27.60 -0.75 4.10
C GLU A 244 -28.36 0.50 4.56
N GLU A 245 -28.95 0.50 5.76
CA GLU A 245 -29.61 1.67 6.38
C GLU A 245 -28.79 2.33 7.51
N ALA A 246 -27.52 1.96 7.68
CA ALA A 246 -26.63 2.58 8.65
C ALA A 246 -25.96 3.85 8.08
N GLU A 247 -26.53 5.00 8.44
CA GLU A 247 -25.89 6.32 8.59
C GLU A 247 -24.91 6.80 7.51
N GLU A 248 -25.39 7.80 6.76
CA GLU A 248 -24.67 8.69 5.87
C GLU A 248 -23.67 9.59 6.63
N THR A 249 -22.66 9.02 7.29
CA THR A 249 -21.48 9.73 7.80
C THR A 249 -20.27 8.80 7.95
N ASP A 250 -19.56 8.47 6.87
CA ASP A 250 -18.10 8.21 6.91
C ASP A 250 -17.54 8.12 5.48
N ASP A 251 -16.25 8.46 5.29
CA ASP A 251 -15.56 8.38 3.99
C ASP A 251 -15.76 7.00 3.32
N PRO A 252 -15.95 6.92 1.99
CA PRO A 252 -16.14 5.65 1.29
C PRO A 252 -14.99 4.68 1.57
N ILE A 253 -15.33 3.41 1.88
CA ILE A 253 -14.36 2.35 2.17
C ILE A 253 -13.36 2.26 1.02
N ARG A 254 -12.10 2.61 1.31
CA ARG A 254 -11.05 2.66 0.29
C ARG A 254 -10.49 1.27 0.03
N ASN A 255 -10.25 0.95 -1.24
CA ASN A 255 -9.64 -0.30 -1.67
C ASN A 255 -8.26 -0.49 -1.02
N TYR A 256 -8.00 -1.67 -0.48
CA TYR A 256 -6.77 -2.06 0.23
C TYR A 256 -6.49 -1.30 1.54
N SER A 257 -7.44 -0.50 2.02
CA SER A 257 -7.32 0.11 3.34
C SER A 257 -7.47 -0.91 4.46
N ILE A 258 -6.82 -0.66 5.59
CA ILE A 258 -6.96 -1.40 6.83
C ILE A 258 -8.40 -1.25 7.32
N ASP A 259 -9.03 -2.40 7.56
CA ASP A 259 -10.31 -2.53 8.23
C ASP A 259 -10.10 -2.79 9.73
N LEU A 260 -9.30 -3.82 10.04
CA LEU A 260 -8.99 -4.23 11.42
C LEU A 260 -7.49 -4.45 11.62
N TRP A 261 -7.02 -4.08 12.79
CA TRP A 261 -5.70 -4.42 13.32
C TRP A 261 -5.88 -5.19 14.63
N ASN A 262 -5.45 -6.45 14.66
CA ASN A 262 -5.66 -7.37 15.77
C ASN A 262 -7.13 -7.49 16.19
N GLY A 263 -8.04 -7.47 15.22
CA GLY A 263 -9.49 -7.52 15.44
C GLY A 263 -10.12 -6.21 15.91
N SER A 264 -9.35 -5.12 16.02
CA SER A 264 -9.86 -3.79 16.38
C SER A 264 -9.74 -2.82 15.21
N PRO A 265 -10.78 -2.02 14.90
CA PRO A 265 -10.70 -0.97 13.87
C PRO A 265 -9.93 0.28 14.33
N GLY A 266 -9.47 0.31 15.59
CA GLY A 266 -8.74 1.43 16.16
C GLY A 266 -7.67 1.04 17.18
N LEU A 267 -6.95 2.07 17.64
CA LEU A 267 -5.77 1.97 18.49
C LEU A 267 -6.12 2.13 19.96
N ALA A 268 -6.20 1.02 20.69
CA ALA A 268 -6.52 1.01 22.13
C ALA A 268 -5.57 1.88 22.98
N HIS A 269 -4.28 1.97 22.62
CA HIS A 269 -3.31 2.81 23.33
C HIS A 269 -3.56 4.33 23.17
N TRP A 270 -4.31 4.73 22.14
CA TRP A 270 -4.86 6.08 21.96
C TRP A 270 -6.31 6.21 22.45
N GLY A 271 -6.78 5.26 23.25
CA GLY A 271 -8.08 5.34 23.91
C GLY A 271 -9.28 4.96 23.03
N TYR A 272 -9.04 4.32 21.89
CA TYR A 272 -10.12 3.77 21.07
C TYR A 272 -10.99 2.82 21.89
N VAL A 273 -12.30 2.90 21.70
CA VAL A 273 -13.28 1.98 22.29
C VAL A 273 -14.26 1.46 21.25
N GLY A 274 -14.80 0.26 21.50
CA GLY A 274 -15.82 -0.33 20.64
C GLY A 274 -17.02 0.58 20.44
N LYS A 275 -17.67 0.48 19.28
CA LYS A 275 -18.83 1.30 18.90
C LYS A 275 -20.01 1.15 19.87
N ASP A 276 -20.11 0.01 20.54
CA ASP A 276 -21.09 -0.31 21.58
C ASP A 276 -20.86 0.40 22.92
N HIS A 277 -19.68 1.02 23.10
CA HIS A 277 -19.37 1.76 24.31
C HIS A 277 -20.18 3.08 24.37
N TRP A 278 -20.79 3.38 25.52
CA TRP A 278 -21.68 4.55 25.75
C TRP A 278 -21.11 5.94 25.41
N ASP A 279 -19.82 6.05 25.12
CA ASP A 279 -19.07 7.30 24.91
C ASP A 279 -18.19 7.20 23.65
N ALA A 280 -18.46 6.21 22.79
CA ALA A 280 -17.65 5.93 21.61
C ALA A 280 -17.54 7.15 20.69
N GLU A 281 -18.64 7.87 20.46
CA GLU A 281 -18.67 9.07 19.60
C GLU A 281 -17.73 10.19 20.08
N ARG A 282 -17.54 10.35 21.39
CA ARG A 282 -16.65 11.38 21.93
C ARG A 282 -15.20 10.92 22.02
N ARG A 283 -14.97 9.63 22.29
CA ARG A 283 -13.62 9.08 22.50
C ARG A 283 -12.95 8.64 21.22
N ASN A 284 -13.72 8.18 20.25
CA ASN A 284 -13.19 7.76 18.96
C ASN A 284 -13.00 9.00 18.09
N THR A 285 -11.75 9.29 17.79
CA THR A 285 -11.30 10.46 17.03
C THR A 285 -10.51 9.97 15.82
N PRO A 286 -10.24 10.85 14.83
CA PRO A 286 -9.42 10.47 13.69
C PRO A 286 -8.01 9.96 14.06
N CYS A 287 -7.49 10.28 15.24
CA CYS A 287 -6.17 9.85 15.72
C CYS A 287 -6.12 8.41 16.26
N ASN A 288 -7.26 7.85 16.66
CA ASN A 288 -7.31 6.52 17.27
C ASN A 288 -8.14 5.51 16.44
N THR A 289 -8.62 5.91 15.26
CA THR A 289 -9.15 5.00 14.24
C THR A 289 -8.09 4.65 13.20
N LEU A 290 -8.13 3.42 12.69
CA LEU A 290 -7.28 2.96 11.59
C LEU A 290 -8.07 2.81 10.28
N GLN A 291 -9.39 2.95 10.30
CA GLN A 291 -10.20 2.79 9.10
C GLN A 291 -9.78 3.78 8.01
N GLY A 292 -9.63 3.27 6.78
CA GLY A 292 -9.16 4.06 5.64
C GLY A 292 -7.65 4.31 5.61
N SER A 293 -6.88 3.81 6.57
CA SER A 293 -5.41 3.83 6.54
C SER A 293 -4.82 2.65 5.75
N TYR A 294 -3.53 2.69 5.44
CA TYR A 294 -2.83 1.68 4.64
C TYR A 294 -1.62 1.15 5.40
N ASP A 295 -1.29 -0.12 5.23
CA ASP A 295 -0.10 -0.74 5.83
C ASP A 295 1.22 -0.33 5.14
N GLY A 296 1.11 0.39 4.02
CA GLY A 296 2.21 0.88 3.20
C GLY A 296 2.73 -0.11 2.15
N THR A 297 2.08 -1.28 1.99
CA THR A 297 2.51 -2.30 1.02
C THR A 297 1.73 -2.26 -0.29
N VAL A 298 0.43 -1.94 -0.23
CA VAL A 298 -0.48 -1.87 -1.39
C VAL A 298 -1.31 -0.61 -1.33
N PHE A 299 -1.46 0.07 -2.47
CA PHE A 299 -2.29 1.27 -2.62
C PHE A 299 -3.36 1.05 -3.70
N PRO A 300 -4.45 1.84 -3.71
CA PRO A 300 -5.47 1.76 -4.74
C PRO A 300 -4.93 2.19 -6.11
N ARG A 301 -5.60 1.69 -7.15
CA ARG A 301 -5.33 2.05 -8.55
C ARG A 301 -5.99 3.38 -8.90
N ASN A 302 -5.45 4.05 -9.93
CA ASN A 302 -5.92 5.36 -10.41
C ASN A 302 -5.89 6.45 -9.32
N ILE A 303 -4.73 6.62 -8.71
CA ILE A 303 -4.49 7.59 -7.64
C ILE A 303 -4.76 9.02 -8.12
N SER A 304 -5.54 9.76 -7.34
CA SER A 304 -5.77 11.20 -7.55
C SER A 304 -4.68 12.05 -6.90
N LYS A 305 -4.40 13.22 -7.48
CA LYS A 305 -3.52 14.24 -6.88
C LYS A 305 -4.12 14.90 -5.64
N THR A 306 -5.42 14.82 -5.45
CA THR A 306 -6.13 15.36 -4.27
C THR A 306 -6.18 14.36 -3.12
N GLU A 307 -5.73 13.13 -3.34
CA GLU A 307 -5.83 12.07 -2.35
C GLU A 307 -4.72 12.20 -1.30
N ILE A 308 -5.12 12.07 -0.04
CA ILE A 308 -4.22 11.93 1.11
C ILE A 308 -4.32 10.48 1.55
N PHE A 309 -3.19 9.78 1.58
CA PHE A 309 -3.13 8.43 2.14
C PHE A 309 -2.68 8.51 3.59
N LYS A 310 -3.39 7.81 4.47
CA LYS A 310 -2.98 7.64 5.87
C LYS A 310 -2.20 6.34 5.94
N VAL A 311 -0.91 6.35 6.24
CA VAL A 311 -0.10 5.13 6.37
C VAL A 311 0.06 4.79 7.85
N TYR A 312 -0.26 3.57 8.24
CA TYR A 312 -0.03 3.08 9.59
C TYR A 312 0.97 1.93 9.59
N ARG A 313 1.99 2.06 10.42
CA ARG A 313 2.84 0.96 10.87
C ARG A 313 2.99 1.06 12.37
N LYS A 314 3.11 -0.09 13.05
CA LYS A 314 3.28 -0.18 14.50
C LYS A 314 4.42 0.73 15.00
N ALA A 315 5.52 0.78 14.25
CA ALA A 315 6.68 1.62 14.55
C ALA A 315 6.35 3.12 14.68
N PHE A 316 5.39 3.63 13.92
CA PHE A 316 5.00 5.04 13.96
C PHE A 316 4.06 5.35 15.11
N CYS A 317 3.40 4.36 15.71
CA CYS A 317 2.38 4.52 16.75
C CYS A 317 1.21 5.43 16.33
N ARG A 318 1.10 5.85 15.08
CA ARG A 318 0.04 6.72 14.56
C ARG A 318 -0.06 6.63 13.05
N THR A 319 -1.16 7.10 12.49
CA THR A 319 -1.30 7.25 11.05
C THR A 319 -0.51 8.45 10.55
N LEU A 320 0.33 8.27 9.54
CA LEU A 320 1.07 9.34 8.89
C LEU A 320 0.36 9.76 7.59
N PRO A 321 -0.09 11.02 7.47
CA PRO A 321 -0.67 11.51 6.23
C PRO A 321 0.42 11.78 5.19
N ILE A 322 0.35 11.10 4.05
CA ILE A 322 1.16 11.36 2.86
C ILE A 322 0.30 12.05 1.80
N ALA A 323 0.80 13.14 1.24
CA ALA A 323 0.10 13.98 0.28
C ALA A 323 0.93 14.20 -0.98
N PHE A 324 0.23 14.42 -2.10
CA PHE A 324 0.86 14.73 -3.38
C PHE A 324 1.67 16.02 -3.29
N GLU A 325 2.91 15.99 -3.77
CA GLU A 325 3.78 17.15 -3.88
C GLU A 325 3.95 17.58 -5.34
N ARG A 326 4.28 16.63 -6.24
CA ARG A 326 4.54 16.92 -7.66
C ARG A 326 4.36 15.71 -8.56
N GLU A 327 4.22 15.95 -9.86
CA GLU A 327 4.28 14.91 -10.90
C GLU A 327 5.51 15.06 -11.79
N GLY A 328 5.95 13.95 -12.39
CA GLY A 328 7.10 13.94 -13.28
C GLY A 328 7.33 12.57 -13.92
N MET A 329 8.50 12.43 -14.54
CA MET A 329 8.96 11.16 -15.10
C MET A 329 10.03 10.57 -14.17
N HIS A 330 9.90 9.29 -13.83
CA HIS A 330 10.90 8.52 -13.08
C HIS A 330 11.23 7.27 -13.89
N ASP A 331 12.49 7.10 -14.27
CA ASP A 331 12.95 5.99 -15.12
C ASP A 331 12.12 5.81 -16.41
N GLY A 332 11.72 6.92 -17.03
CA GLY A 332 10.93 6.90 -18.26
C GLY A 332 9.43 6.65 -18.07
N ILE A 333 8.96 6.41 -16.84
CA ILE A 333 7.55 6.16 -16.51
C ILE A 333 6.96 7.38 -15.79
N LYS A 334 5.71 7.73 -16.11
CA LYS A 334 4.99 8.80 -15.41
C LYS A 334 4.74 8.41 -13.95
N ALA A 335 5.13 9.29 -13.02
CA ALA A 335 5.04 9.04 -11.59
C ALA A 335 4.61 10.29 -10.80
N TYR A 336 4.08 10.05 -9.60
CA TYR A 336 3.68 11.06 -8.62
C TYR A 336 4.56 10.96 -7.38
N TRP A 337 5.05 12.10 -6.91
CA TRP A 337 5.81 12.24 -5.67
C TRP A 337 4.85 12.59 -4.56
N PHE A 338 4.89 11.78 -3.52
CA PHE A 338 4.19 12.00 -2.27
C PHE A 338 5.21 12.26 -1.16
N SER A 339 4.84 13.13 -0.22
CA SER A 339 5.64 13.43 0.96
C SER A 339 4.75 13.42 2.19
N ILE A 340 5.36 13.22 3.36
CA ILE A 340 4.68 13.37 4.65
C ILE A 340 4.30 14.84 4.81
N GLN A 341 3.03 15.11 5.14
CA GLN A 341 2.56 16.46 5.36
C GLN A 341 3.30 17.13 6.51
N GLU A 342 3.52 18.45 6.43
CA GLU A 342 4.28 19.19 7.45
C GLU A 342 3.62 19.13 8.83
N ASN A 343 2.29 19.05 8.88
CA ASN A 343 1.51 18.93 10.11
C ASN A 343 1.44 17.49 10.66
N ALA A 344 2.06 16.48 10.03
CA ALA A 344 1.95 15.08 10.46
C ALA A 344 2.41 14.83 11.93
N PHE A 345 3.35 15.65 12.41
CA PHE A 345 3.83 15.67 13.80
C PHE A 345 3.54 16.99 14.50
N GLU A 346 2.73 17.86 13.88
CA GLU A 346 2.21 19.04 14.56
C GLU A 346 0.98 18.63 15.37
N SER A 347 0.64 19.43 16.36
CA SER A 347 -0.61 19.23 17.09
C SER A 347 -1.26 20.59 17.30
N SER A 348 -1.41 21.31 16.19
CA SER A 348 -2.12 22.59 16.18
C SER A 348 -3.53 22.34 16.72
N VAL A 349 -3.99 23.21 17.61
CA VAL A 349 -5.26 23.02 18.34
C VAL A 349 -6.47 22.98 17.39
N ASP A 350 -6.30 23.44 16.15
CA ASP A 350 -7.39 23.62 15.17
C ASP A 350 -7.49 22.49 14.11
N ASP A 351 -6.53 21.56 14.03
CA ASP A 351 -6.61 20.44 13.08
C ASP A 351 -7.15 19.16 13.76
N PRO A 352 -8.38 18.71 13.43
CA PRO A 352 -9.00 17.56 14.07
C PRO A 352 -8.29 16.22 13.79
N TYR A 353 -7.40 16.15 12.79
CA TYR A 353 -6.67 14.93 12.46
C TYR A 353 -5.33 14.79 13.19
N THR A 354 -4.85 15.87 13.81
CA THR A 354 -3.52 15.91 14.46
C THR A 354 -3.60 16.38 15.91
N SER A 355 -4.53 17.27 16.26
CA SER A 355 -4.77 17.76 17.63
C SER A 355 -5.15 16.67 18.62
N CYS A 356 -5.87 15.63 18.17
CA CYS A 356 -6.31 14.53 19.04
C CYS A 356 -5.17 13.65 19.56
N TYR A 357 -3.94 13.81 19.06
CA TYR A 357 -2.75 13.20 19.65
C TYR A 357 -2.27 13.92 20.91
N CYS A 358 -2.78 15.12 21.24
CA CYS A 358 -2.45 15.82 22.47
C CYS A 358 -3.22 15.24 23.66
N ARG A 359 -2.47 14.74 24.65
CA ARG A 359 -3.07 14.25 25.90
C ARG A 359 -3.38 15.41 26.85
N ASN A 360 -4.64 15.52 27.26
CA ASN A 360 -5.11 16.52 28.24
C ASN A 360 -4.79 17.98 27.84
N GLY A 361 -4.78 18.29 26.54
CA GLY A 361 -4.43 19.61 26.02
C GLY A 361 -2.94 19.97 26.09
N ASN A 362 -2.07 19.03 26.51
CA ASN A 362 -0.64 19.22 26.50
C ASN A 362 -0.04 18.59 25.24
N CYS A 363 0.30 19.45 24.28
CA CYS A 363 0.93 19.06 23.04
C CYS A 363 2.46 19.14 23.15
N LEU A 364 3.16 18.30 22.38
CA LEU A 364 4.59 18.45 22.19
C LEU A 364 4.87 19.65 21.26
N PRO A 365 6.10 20.22 21.30
CA PRO A 365 6.53 21.20 20.31
C PRO A 365 6.30 20.73 18.87
N LYS A 366 6.08 21.69 17.96
CA LYS A 366 5.86 21.42 16.54
C LYS A 366 6.96 20.53 15.97
N GLY A 367 6.57 19.47 15.24
CA GLY A 367 7.49 18.52 14.62
C GLY A 367 7.78 17.28 15.48
N LEU A 368 7.15 17.14 16.65
CA LEU A 368 7.28 15.98 17.53
C LEU A 368 5.94 15.25 17.70
N GLY A 369 5.91 13.96 17.37
CA GLY A 369 4.81 13.06 17.70
C GLY A 369 5.09 12.26 18.96
N ASP A 370 4.17 12.25 19.93
CA ASP A 370 4.27 11.41 21.13
C ASP A 370 4.14 9.92 20.76
N LEU A 371 5.15 9.11 21.10
CA LEU A 371 5.18 7.65 20.93
C LEU A 371 4.99 6.90 22.26
N SER A 372 4.96 7.62 23.39
CA SER A 372 4.88 7.01 24.71
C SER A 372 3.74 6.00 24.90
N PRO A 373 2.54 6.15 24.30
CA PRO A 373 1.47 5.17 24.47
C PRO A 373 1.81 3.78 23.91
N CYS A 374 2.60 3.70 22.84
CA CYS A 374 3.04 2.44 22.26
C CYS A 374 4.30 1.89 22.91
N TRP A 375 5.05 2.72 23.64
CA TRP A 375 6.36 2.40 24.19
C TRP A 375 6.31 2.24 25.72
N TYR A 376 5.28 1.56 26.25
CA TYR A 376 5.14 1.30 27.69
C TYR A 376 5.17 2.57 28.57
N ASN A 377 4.71 3.70 28.04
CA ASN A 377 4.81 5.04 28.63
C ASN A 377 6.25 5.54 28.85
N ILE A 378 7.25 4.95 28.21
CA ILE A 378 8.57 5.57 28.07
C ILE A 378 8.37 6.85 27.25
N PRO A 379 8.86 8.01 27.71
CA PRO A 379 8.59 9.30 27.09
C PRO A 379 9.46 9.49 25.84
N VAL A 380 9.12 8.79 24.77
CA VAL A 380 9.77 8.89 23.46
C VAL A 380 8.90 9.67 22.47
N ALA A 381 9.54 10.34 21.52
CA ALA A 381 8.89 11.07 20.45
C ALA A 381 9.50 10.77 19.09
N VAL A 382 8.65 10.76 18.06
CA VAL A 382 9.06 10.67 16.65
C VAL A 382 9.15 12.06 16.03
N SER A 383 10.11 12.26 15.14
CA SER A 383 10.24 13.46 14.30
C SER A 383 10.80 13.09 12.92
N LEU A 384 10.96 14.07 12.04
CA LEU A 384 11.87 13.91 10.89
C LEU A 384 13.33 14.08 11.34
N PRO A 385 14.31 13.57 10.57
CA PRO A 385 15.73 13.68 10.91
C PRO A 385 16.18 15.13 11.12
N HIS A 386 17.03 15.34 12.11
CA HIS A 386 17.50 16.65 12.58
C HIS A 386 16.39 17.66 12.88
N PHE A 387 15.20 17.17 13.24
CA PHE A 387 14.00 17.99 13.45
C PHE A 387 13.58 18.80 12.21
N TYR A 388 13.83 18.28 11.01
CA TYR A 388 13.34 18.88 9.77
C TYR A 388 11.81 19.11 9.82
N LYS A 389 11.33 20.25 9.31
CA LYS A 389 9.93 20.73 9.43
C LYS A 389 9.41 20.95 10.87
N GLY A 390 10.25 20.80 11.90
CA GLY A 390 9.91 21.07 13.29
C GLY A 390 10.19 22.50 13.74
N ASP A 391 9.92 22.78 15.01
CA ASP A 391 10.28 24.05 15.66
C ASP A 391 11.82 24.24 15.64
N PRO A 392 12.36 25.35 15.10
CA PRO A 392 13.79 25.62 15.06
C PRO A 392 14.47 25.50 16.43
N ALA A 393 13.76 25.81 17.53
CA ALA A 393 14.27 25.70 18.89
C ALA A 393 14.73 24.27 19.24
N LEU A 394 14.14 23.24 18.63
CA LEU A 394 14.57 21.85 18.81
C LEU A 394 15.96 21.61 18.23
N SER A 395 16.20 22.09 17.01
CA SER A 395 17.50 21.94 16.32
C SER A 395 18.58 22.86 16.91
N GLU A 396 18.23 24.06 17.38
CA GLU A 396 19.17 25.04 17.95
C GLU A 396 19.57 24.75 19.41
N ALA A 397 18.82 23.88 20.09
CA ALA A 397 19.11 23.45 21.45
C ALA A 397 20.35 22.53 21.52
N ILE A 398 20.67 21.84 20.43
CA ILE A 398 21.73 20.81 20.37
C ILE A 398 22.69 21.13 19.21
N GLU A 399 23.97 21.23 19.53
CA GLU A 399 25.02 21.42 18.52
C GLU A 399 25.28 20.12 17.76
N GLY A 400 25.42 20.21 16.43
CA GLY A 400 25.62 19.05 15.54
C GLY A 400 24.40 18.70 14.68
N LEU A 401 23.23 19.31 14.94
CA LEU A 401 22.04 19.10 14.11
C LEU A 401 22.00 20.06 12.91
N SER A 402 21.64 19.55 11.72
CA SER A 402 21.58 20.34 10.49
C SER A 402 20.43 19.88 9.58
N PRO A 403 19.19 20.36 9.78
CA PRO A 403 18.05 19.96 8.97
C PRO A 403 18.22 20.39 7.50
N LYS A 404 18.14 19.43 6.57
CA LYS A 404 18.23 19.65 5.11
C LYS A 404 17.11 18.91 4.40
N LYS A 405 16.39 19.57 3.49
CA LYS A 405 15.25 18.97 2.77
C LYS A 405 15.68 17.73 1.99
N GLU A 406 16.79 17.80 1.28
CA GLU A 406 17.25 16.76 0.36
C GLU A 406 17.65 15.47 1.09
N LEU A 407 18.08 15.59 2.34
CA LEU A 407 18.52 14.45 3.16
C LEU A 407 17.44 13.96 4.13
N HIS A 408 16.53 14.83 4.58
CA HIS A 408 15.67 14.55 5.74
C HIS A 408 14.16 14.56 5.42
N ASP A 409 13.76 14.87 4.19
CA ASP A 409 12.35 14.74 3.79
C ASP A 409 11.98 13.28 3.53
N ALA A 410 10.71 12.92 3.69
CA ALA A 410 10.21 11.59 3.33
C ALA A 410 9.58 11.65 1.93
N ILE A 411 9.99 10.76 1.02
CA ILE A 411 9.55 10.79 -0.38
C ILE A 411 9.10 9.40 -0.82
N ILE A 412 7.91 9.31 -1.40
CA ILE A 412 7.37 8.10 -2.02
C ILE A 412 6.99 8.43 -3.46
N ILE A 413 7.60 7.75 -4.40
CA ILE A 413 7.35 7.90 -5.83
C ILE A 413 6.43 6.76 -6.26
N MET A 414 5.20 7.08 -6.62
CA MET A 414 4.18 6.09 -6.99
C MET A 414 3.79 6.19 -8.46
N GLN A 415 3.60 5.04 -9.09
CA GLN A 415 2.98 4.93 -10.41
C GLN A 415 1.45 5.13 -10.25
N PRO A 416 0.84 6.17 -10.87
CA PRO A 416 -0.51 6.60 -10.51
C PRO A 416 -1.63 5.68 -10.98
N GLN A 417 -1.50 5.02 -12.14
CA GLN A 417 -2.53 4.09 -12.64
C GLN A 417 -2.60 2.80 -11.82
N LEU A 418 -1.47 2.27 -11.36
CA LEU A 418 -1.38 1.00 -10.64
C LEU A 418 -1.32 1.15 -9.12
N GLY A 419 -0.97 2.33 -8.61
CA GLY A 419 -0.74 2.53 -7.18
C GLY A 419 0.46 1.76 -6.66
N ILE A 420 1.49 1.57 -7.49
CA ILE A 420 2.70 0.84 -7.08
C ILE A 420 3.79 1.84 -6.68
N PRO A 421 4.36 1.74 -5.47
CA PRO A 421 5.53 2.53 -5.11
C PRO A 421 6.74 2.04 -5.92
N MET A 422 7.29 2.92 -6.75
CA MET A 422 8.50 2.66 -7.54
C MET A 422 9.76 2.86 -6.71
N THR A 423 9.76 3.94 -5.92
CA THR A 423 10.83 4.29 -4.99
C THR A 423 10.17 4.80 -3.72
N ALA A 424 10.60 4.30 -2.57
CA ALA A 424 10.14 4.80 -1.28
C ALA A 424 11.35 5.09 -0.43
N SER A 425 11.39 6.28 0.19
CA SER A 425 12.45 6.72 1.08
C SER A 425 11.79 7.38 2.28
N ILE A 426 11.44 6.57 3.27
CA ILE A 426 10.77 7.00 4.49
C ILE A 426 11.82 7.24 5.57
N ARG A 427 11.81 8.44 6.15
CA ARG A 427 12.81 8.87 7.14
C ARG A 427 12.13 9.29 8.43
N VAL A 428 12.58 8.74 9.55
CA VAL A 428 12.06 9.07 10.88
C VAL A 428 13.19 9.12 11.90
N GLN A 429 13.04 9.95 12.91
CA GLN A 429 13.96 10.10 14.02
C GLN A 429 13.25 9.79 15.33
N ILE A 430 13.94 9.07 16.22
CA ILE A 430 13.47 8.74 17.56
C ILE A 430 14.21 9.60 18.57
N ASN A 431 13.46 10.22 19.46
CA ASN A 431 13.93 11.16 20.46
C ASN A 431 13.45 10.76 21.85
N LEU A 432 14.26 11.04 22.87
CA LEU A 432 13.89 10.89 24.28
C LEU A 432 13.45 12.23 24.86
N LEU A 433 12.26 12.26 25.43
CA LEU A 433 11.72 13.41 26.15
C LEU A 433 12.02 13.28 27.64
N THR A 434 12.63 14.31 28.21
CA THR A 434 13.09 14.28 29.59
C THR A 434 12.38 15.34 30.41
N ASN A 435 11.82 14.96 31.56
CA ASN A 435 11.18 15.88 32.50
C ASN A 435 11.50 15.44 33.93
N VAL A 436 12.59 15.97 34.47
CA VAL A 436 13.32 15.38 35.60
C VAL A 436 13.54 16.39 36.74
N LYS A 437 12.68 17.41 36.84
CA LYS A 437 12.78 18.51 37.81
C LYS A 437 13.01 18.11 39.28
N PHE A 438 12.62 16.90 39.69
CA PHE A 438 12.70 16.43 41.06
C PHE A 438 14.02 15.70 41.39
N ILE A 439 14.85 15.41 40.40
CA ILE A 439 16.16 14.77 40.59
C ILE A 439 17.24 15.82 40.33
N SER A 440 17.88 16.31 41.39
CA SER A 440 18.88 17.40 41.32
C SER A 440 19.98 17.14 40.31
N ASP A 441 20.43 15.89 40.25
CA ASP A 441 21.58 15.47 39.45
C ASP A 441 21.24 15.43 37.95
N LEU A 442 19.95 15.44 37.60
CA LEU A 442 19.45 15.43 36.22
C LEU A 442 18.93 16.78 35.76
N LYS A 443 19.05 17.84 36.57
CA LYS A 443 18.54 19.18 36.24
C LYS A 443 18.95 19.70 34.85
N PRO A 444 20.18 19.48 34.33
CA PRO A 444 20.55 19.89 32.97
C PRO A 444 19.71 19.24 31.86
N LEU A 445 19.13 18.08 32.13
CA LEU A 445 18.26 17.34 31.21
C LEU A 445 16.78 17.69 31.41
N ASP A 446 16.41 18.63 32.30
CA ASP A 446 14.99 18.95 32.48
C ASP A 446 14.40 19.61 31.23
N LYS A 447 13.27 19.08 30.74
CA LYS A 447 12.55 19.55 29.54
C LYS A 447 13.39 19.53 28.27
N THR A 448 14.31 18.57 28.15
CA THR A 448 15.16 18.41 26.95
C THR A 448 14.60 17.33 26.02
N VAL A 449 14.73 17.55 24.72
CA VAL A 449 14.43 16.56 23.67
C VAL A 449 15.76 16.07 23.11
N ILE A 450 16.12 14.82 23.40
CA ILE A 450 17.43 14.28 23.07
C ILE A 450 17.28 13.33 21.88
N PRO A 451 17.90 13.61 20.71
CA PRO A 451 17.84 12.72 19.57
C PRO A 451 18.66 11.46 19.86
N LEU A 452 18.11 10.28 19.55
CA LEU A 452 18.76 8.99 19.79
C LEU A 452 19.31 8.42 18.48
N ILE A 453 18.40 8.19 17.53
CA ILE A 453 18.71 7.67 16.21
C ILE A 453 17.79 8.29 15.17
N TRP A 454 18.20 8.29 13.92
CA TRP A 454 17.27 8.37 12.80
C TRP A 454 17.49 7.21 11.83
N ALA A 455 16.40 6.82 11.17
CA ALA A 455 16.33 5.66 10.30
C ALA A 455 15.78 6.09 8.93
N GLN A 456 16.42 5.60 7.87
CA GLN A 456 15.94 5.67 6.51
C GLN A 456 15.57 4.26 6.05
N MET A 457 14.28 4.06 5.79
CA MET A 457 13.79 2.87 5.10
C MET A 457 13.68 3.19 3.63
N GLU A 458 14.42 2.48 2.80
CA GLU A 458 14.48 2.72 1.37
C GLU A 458 14.22 1.47 0.53
N VAL A 459 13.46 1.66 -0.53
CA VAL A 459 13.37 0.76 -1.68
C VAL A 459 14.17 1.42 -2.78
N GLU A 460 15.42 1.00 -2.96
CA GLU A 460 16.34 1.64 -3.93
C GLU A 460 15.87 1.43 -5.37
N LYS A 461 15.51 0.18 -5.70
CA LYS A 461 15.08 -0.20 -7.05
C LYS A 461 14.07 -1.34 -7.00
N LEU A 462 13.11 -1.28 -7.91
CA LEU A 462 12.28 -2.43 -8.25
C LEU A 462 13.14 -3.53 -8.91
N THR A 463 12.72 -4.78 -8.77
CA THR A 463 13.37 -5.89 -9.46
C THR A 463 13.26 -5.74 -10.98
N PRO A 464 14.26 -6.21 -11.75
CA PRO A 464 14.25 -6.08 -13.22
C PRO A 464 12.98 -6.62 -13.87
N ASP A 465 12.38 -7.67 -13.30
CA ASP A 465 11.13 -8.26 -13.78
C ASP A 465 9.95 -7.30 -13.65
N ILE A 466 9.84 -6.59 -12.52
CA ILE A 466 8.79 -5.58 -12.30
C ILE A 466 9.03 -4.38 -13.22
N VAL A 467 10.28 -3.93 -13.36
CA VAL A 467 10.63 -2.80 -14.25
C VAL A 467 10.29 -3.14 -15.70
N MET A 468 10.65 -4.34 -16.17
CA MET A 468 10.31 -4.83 -17.51
C MET A 468 8.80 -4.90 -17.69
N LEU A 469 8.06 -5.37 -16.69
CA LEU A 469 6.60 -5.40 -16.73
C LEU A 469 6.01 -3.99 -16.84
N LEU A 470 6.52 -3.01 -16.07
CA LEU A 470 6.06 -1.63 -16.15
C LEU A 470 6.31 -1.02 -17.54
N HIS A 471 7.50 -1.20 -18.11
CA HIS A 471 7.79 -0.74 -19.49
C HIS A 471 6.93 -1.45 -20.53
N LEU A 472 6.70 -2.77 -20.38
CA LEU A 472 5.82 -3.51 -21.28
C LEU A 472 4.39 -2.94 -21.24
N LEU A 473 3.87 -2.64 -20.05
CA LEU A 473 2.51 -2.15 -19.85
C LEU A 473 2.32 -0.68 -20.27
N PHE A 474 3.31 0.19 -20.03
CA PHE A 474 3.16 1.64 -20.23
C PHE A 474 3.84 2.17 -21.49
N ASP A 475 4.94 1.57 -21.93
CA ASP A 475 5.75 2.10 -23.05
C ASP A 475 5.64 1.25 -24.33
N ILE A 476 5.21 0.00 -24.24
CA ILE A 476 5.14 -0.92 -25.40
C ILE A 476 3.70 -1.25 -25.76
N ALA A 477 2.93 -1.81 -24.83
CA ALA A 477 1.58 -2.31 -25.10
C ALA A 477 0.62 -1.25 -25.65
N PRO A 478 0.57 -0.01 -25.12
CA PRO A 478 -0.35 1.01 -25.64
C PRO A 478 -0.03 1.41 -27.08
N TYR A 479 1.27 1.52 -27.41
CA TYR A 479 1.71 1.86 -28.77
C TYR A 479 1.50 0.70 -29.74
N LEU A 480 1.74 -0.54 -29.31
CA LEU A 480 1.46 -1.73 -30.10
C LEU A 480 -0.03 -1.85 -30.38
N GLN A 481 -0.88 -1.69 -29.35
CA GLN A 481 -2.34 -1.71 -29.48
C GLN A 481 -2.82 -0.60 -30.43
N THR A 482 -2.32 0.62 -30.26
CA THR A 482 -2.66 1.76 -31.11
C THR A 482 -2.21 1.52 -32.56
N GLY A 483 -1.01 0.98 -32.76
CA GLY A 483 -0.49 0.60 -34.08
C GLY A 483 -1.34 -0.49 -34.74
N CYS A 484 -1.75 -1.52 -34.00
CA CYS A 484 -2.67 -2.55 -34.48
C CYS A 484 -4.02 -1.95 -34.90
N VAL A 485 -4.58 -1.04 -34.11
CA VAL A 485 -5.84 -0.35 -34.44
C VAL A 485 -5.71 0.46 -35.74
N TYR A 486 -4.62 1.22 -35.91
CA TYR A 486 -4.37 1.95 -37.15
C TYR A 486 -4.20 1.03 -38.36
N LEU A 487 -3.43 -0.05 -38.22
CA LEU A 487 -3.23 -1.03 -39.29
C LEU A 487 -4.55 -1.67 -39.72
N LEU A 488 -5.37 -2.12 -38.77
CA LEU A 488 -6.68 -2.72 -39.03
C LEU A 488 -7.64 -1.71 -39.69
N SER A 489 -7.60 -0.46 -39.25
CA SER A 489 -8.41 0.62 -39.83
C SER A 489 -8.01 0.90 -41.28
N LEU A 490 -6.71 1.02 -41.57
CA LEU A 490 -6.18 1.23 -42.93
C LEU A 490 -6.51 0.07 -43.87
N LEU A 491 -6.32 -1.17 -43.43
CA LEU A 491 -6.72 -2.37 -44.18
C LEU A 491 -8.22 -2.40 -44.44
N GLY A 492 -9.02 -2.05 -43.43
CA GLY A 492 -10.46 -1.94 -43.53
C GLY A 492 -10.93 -0.93 -44.59
N VAL A 493 -10.35 0.27 -44.59
CA VAL A 493 -10.65 1.33 -45.55
C VAL A 493 -10.19 0.95 -46.97
N SER A 494 -9.00 0.37 -47.12
CA SER A 494 -8.49 -0.09 -48.42
C SER A 494 -9.40 -1.15 -49.07
N LEU A 495 -9.90 -2.10 -48.28
CA LEU A 495 -10.87 -3.10 -48.78
C LEU A 495 -12.22 -2.48 -49.17
N LEU A 496 -12.69 -1.47 -48.45
CA LEU A 496 -13.90 -0.73 -48.83
C LEU A 496 -13.69 0.10 -50.11
N ALA A 497 -12.52 0.72 -50.27
CA ALA A 497 -12.19 1.48 -51.47
C ALA A 497 -12.07 0.57 -52.70
N THR A 498 -11.41 -0.59 -52.58
CA THR A 498 -11.27 -1.55 -53.69
C THR A 498 -12.60 -2.17 -54.09
N THR A 499 -13.46 -2.53 -53.14
CA THR A 499 -14.82 -3.01 -53.44
C THR A 499 -15.68 -1.94 -54.10
N ALA A 500 -15.63 -0.69 -53.63
CA ALA A 500 -16.31 0.43 -54.27
C ALA A 500 -15.81 0.68 -55.70
N LEU A 501 -14.49 0.65 -55.92
CA LEU A 501 -13.87 0.79 -57.23
C LEU A 501 -14.31 -0.33 -58.19
N MET A 502 -14.33 -1.59 -57.71
CA MET A 502 -14.78 -2.74 -58.49
C MET A 502 -16.27 -2.62 -58.87
N LEU A 503 -17.12 -2.12 -57.96
CA LEU A 503 -18.54 -1.86 -58.25
C LEU A 503 -18.75 -0.72 -59.26
N LEU A 504 -17.92 0.34 -59.19
CA LEU A 504 -17.93 1.42 -60.18
C LEU A 504 -17.45 0.92 -61.54
N TYR A 505 -16.38 0.11 -61.58
CA TYR A 505 -15.86 -0.49 -62.80
C TYR A 505 -16.87 -1.47 -63.43
N SER A 506 -17.49 -2.34 -62.63
CA SER A 506 -18.51 -3.26 -63.12
C SER A 506 -19.73 -2.52 -63.67
N ARG A 507 -20.14 -1.42 -63.02
CA ARG A 507 -21.22 -0.55 -63.52
C ARG A 507 -20.86 0.11 -64.86
N HIS A 508 -19.63 0.61 -65.00
CA HIS A 508 -19.15 1.16 -66.27
C HIS A 508 -19.11 0.10 -67.38
N ALA A 509 -18.60 -1.11 -67.09
CA ALA A 509 -18.57 -2.22 -68.04
C ALA A 509 -19.96 -2.68 -68.49
N THR A 510 -20.98 -2.67 -67.60
CA THR A 510 -22.37 -2.94 -67.99
C THR A 510 -23.01 -1.84 -68.83
N LEU A 511 -22.59 -0.58 -68.69
CA LEU A 511 -23.08 0.53 -69.52
C LEU A 511 -22.47 0.53 -70.93
N GLU A 512 -21.26 -0.02 -71.07
CA GLU A 512 -20.58 -0.25 -72.36
C GLU A 512 -20.97 -1.56 -73.05
N TYR A 513 -21.77 -2.42 -72.39
CA TYR A 513 -22.27 -3.66 -72.96
C TYR A 513 -23.33 -3.37 -74.04
N ASP A 514 -22.87 -3.29 -75.29
CA ASP A 514 -23.71 -3.21 -76.49
C ASP A 514 -24.25 -4.61 -76.86
N PRO A 515 -25.56 -4.88 -76.73
CA PRO A 515 -26.14 -6.18 -77.09
C PRO A 515 -26.05 -6.49 -78.59
N ARG A 516 -25.64 -5.53 -79.45
CA ARG A 516 -25.46 -5.74 -80.89
C ARG A 516 -24.10 -6.35 -81.26
N LYS A 517 -23.13 -6.44 -80.34
CA LYS A 517 -21.79 -6.97 -80.63
C LYS A 517 -21.56 -8.44 -80.23
N SER A 518 -22.50 -9.10 -79.53
CA SER A 518 -22.30 -10.49 -79.07
C SER A 518 -22.97 -11.60 -79.91
N ILE A 519 -23.66 -11.27 -81.01
CA ILE A 519 -24.07 -12.30 -81.97
C ILE A 519 -22.93 -12.54 -82.97
N ARG A 520 -21.89 -13.26 -82.52
CA ARG A 520 -21.09 -14.08 -83.43
C ARG A 520 -21.51 -15.52 -83.21
N TYR A 521 -22.32 -16.05 -84.13
CA TYR A 521 -22.43 -17.48 -84.31
C TYR A 521 -21.01 -18.04 -84.45
N SER A 522 -20.60 -18.94 -83.54
CA SER A 522 -19.46 -19.80 -83.88
C SER A 522 -19.91 -20.60 -85.10
N THR A 523 -19.28 -20.38 -86.25
CA THR A 523 -19.34 -21.32 -87.37
C THR A 523 -18.63 -22.59 -86.94
N VAL A 524 -19.30 -23.42 -86.15
CA VAL A 524 -18.96 -24.84 -86.08
C VAL A 524 -19.32 -25.40 -87.45
N SER A 525 -18.29 -25.77 -88.20
CA SER A 525 -18.44 -26.52 -89.43
C SER A 525 -19.19 -27.81 -89.12
N MET A 526 -20.47 -27.90 -89.48
CA MET A 526 -21.17 -29.18 -89.51
C MET A 526 -20.48 -30.05 -90.57
N ILE A 527 -19.77 -31.06 -90.10
CA ILE A 527 -19.27 -32.17 -90.92
C ILE A 527 -20.51 -32.94 -91.39
N PRO A 528 -20.80 -33.05 -92.70
CA PRO A 528 -21.87 -33.93 -93.15
C PRO A 528 -21.33 -35.36 -93.10
N PHE A 529 -21.82 -36.16 -92.15
CA PHE A 529 -21.63 -37.61 -92.21
C PHE A 529 -22.83 -38.25 -92.93
N PRO A 530 -22.61 -39.03 -93.99
CA PRO A 530 -23.67 -39.64 -94.77
C PRO A 530 -24.06 -41.02 -94.21
N LEU A 531 -25.28 -41.44 -94.57
CA LEU A 531 -25.89 -42.78 -94.45
C LEU A 531 -26.42 -43.10 -93.05
N ARG A 532 -27.65 -43.58 -92.89
CA ARG A 532 -28.13 -44.81 -93.54
C ARG A 532 -29.67 -44.85 -93.55
N LYS A 533 -30.24 -45.15 -94.72
CA LYS A 533 -31.42 -46.03 -94.85
C LYS A 533 -31.20 -47.24 -93.94
N GLU A 534 -32.11 -47.49 -93.01
CA GLU A 534 -32.33 -48.71 -92.20
C GLU A 534 -32.66 -48.29 -90.77
N LEU A 535 -33.94 -47.96 -90.54
CA LEU A 535 -34.67 -48.20 -89.27
C LEU A 535 -36.16 -47.82 -89.51
N GLU A 536 -36.74 -48.39 -90.57
CA GLU A 536 -38.16 -48.77 -90.52
C GLU A 536 -38.23 -50.05 -89.67
N LYS A 537 -38.79 -49.97 -88.47
CA LYS A 537 -39.54 -51.04 -87.77
C LYS A 537 -39.66 -50.67 -86.30
N TYR A 538 -40.86 -50.86 -85.76
CA TYR A 538 -41.30 -50.53 -84.38
C TYR A 538 -41.56 -49.03 -84.20
N GLY A 539 -42.79 -48.54 -84.06
CA GLY A 539 -44.05 -49.17 -83.65
C GLY A 539 -44.80 -48.12 -82.82
N GLU A 540 -46.06 -47.90 -83.17
CA GLU A 540 -46.99 -46.94 -82.56
C GLU A 540 -47.13 -47.11 -81.04
N ALA A 541 -47.33 -46.01 -80.31
CA ALA A 541 -48.16 -45.95 -79.11
C ALA A 541 -48.49 -44.49 -78.73
N GLU A 542 -49.62 -44.05 -79.27
CA GLU A 542 -50.74 -43.32 -78.66
C GLU A 542 -50.57 -42.42 -77.41
N ILE A 543 -51.20 -41.25 -77.55
CA ILE A 543 -51.33 -40.13 -76.61
C ILE A 543 -52.35 -40.46 -75.51
N ARG A 544 -52.05 -40.16 -74.23
CA ARG A 544 -53.11 -39.80 -73.26
C ARG A 544 -52.61 -38.84 -72.18
N ARG A 545 -53.24 -37.65 -72.16
CA ARG A 545 -53.23 -36.70 -71.04
C ARG A 545 -54.24 -37.19 -69.99
N GLU A 546 -53.87 -37.15 -68.72
CA GLU A 546 -54.83 -37.03 -67.62
C GLU A 546 -54.41 -35.88 -66.70
N ALA A 547 -55.38 -35.03 -66.43
CA ALA A 547 -55.35 -33.97 -65.43
C ALA A 547 -56.09 -34.50 -64.19
N LEU A 548 -55.55 -34.22 -63.00
CA LEU A 548 -56.30 -34.31 -61.76
C LEU A 548 -56.01 -33.04 -60.94
N LEU A 549 -57.10 -32.40 -60.58
CA LEU A 549 -57.23 -31.08 -59.97
C LEU A 549 -58.12 -31.29 -58.74
N ILE A 550 -57.88 -30.49 -57.70
CA ILE A 550 -58.82 -30.09 -56.61
C ILE A 550 -58.86 -31.09 -55.42
N GLU A 551 -58.85 -30.73 -54.12
CA GLU A 551 -59.43 -29.63 -53.29
C GLU A 551 -58.65 -29.63 -51.92
N ASN A 552 -58.17 -28.52 -51.32
CA ASN A 552 -58.82 -27.55 -50.40
C ASN A 552 -59.82 -28.19 -49.41
N GLU A 553 -59.78 -28.03 -48.08
CA GLU A 553 -59.79 -26.86 -47.17
C GLU A 553 -59.78 -27.42 -45.71
N PRO A 554 -59.91 -26.65 -44.59
CA PRO A 554 -60.32 -25.24 -44.40
C PRO A 554 -59.25 -24.29 -43.83
#